data_AF-A0A7X3XP12-F1
#
_entry.id   AF-A0A7X3XP12-F1
#
_cell.length_a   1.000
_cell.length_b   1.000
_cell.length_c   1.000
_cell.angle_alpha   90.00
_cell.angle_beta   90.00
_cell.angle_gamma   90.00
#
_symmetry.space_group_name_H-M   'P 1'
#
loop_
_entity.id
_entity.type
_entity.pdbx_description
1 polymer ?
#
loop_
_entity_poly.entity_id
_entity_poly.type
_entity_poly.pdbx_seq_one_letter_code
_entity_poly.pdbx_strand_id
1 'polypeptide(L)'
;FCLTFAEVSPSFRAGSITDDFLKGSELSLWQEAVDEAVAQHVSRDDAFHNQKGEDNYYKNVFVQCVNLWKMSEKIKQLILNPELGRLAADLAGTSGVRLYHDHAMVKQPWANPTNFHVDNPYDPFYSHQAIMFWVALDNTTVQNGCLYFLPGTHKTSDFEVGGVLGQVGIGELFHEYPEWAEIEPYAAEMKAGAGVFISGMVAHAAGPNMTTHPRRAFAMLFMPEDATFNGKKSALPEEVFAKLEAGDVLADDEHLPLVFSYREDSPLSGT
;
A
#
# COMPACT_ATOMS: atom_id res chain seq x y z
N PHE A 1 21.56 8.12 -8.71
CA PHE A 1 21.95 6.90 -7.97
C PHE A 1 20.70 6.04 -7.86
N CYS A 2 20.53 5.13 -8.82
CA CYS A 2 19.30 4.41 -9.10
C CYS A 2 19.65 2.93 -9.03
N LEU A 3 19.15 2.22 -8.02
CA LEU A 3 19.24 0.78 -7.97
C LEU A 3 18.21 0.24 -8.95
N THR A 4 18.70 -0.07 -10.15
CA THR A 4 17.96 -0.82 -11.16
C THR A 4 17.81 -2.26 -10.70
N PHE A 5 16.75 -2.90 -11.20
CA PHE A 5 16.43 -4.31 -11.15
C PHE A 5 17.56 -5.22 -11.71
N ALA A 6 18.74 -5.25 -11.11
CA ALA A 6 19.79 -6.22 -11.39
C ALA A 6 20.82 -6.22 -10.25
N GLU A 7 21.19 -7.42 -9.79
CA GLU A 7 22.28 -7.71 -8.83
C GLU A 7 21.99 -7.55 -7.32
N VAL A 8 21.05 -8.34 -6.78
CA VAL A 8 21.22 -8.93 -5.44
C VAL A 8 20.63 -10.35 -5.42
N SER A 9 21.49 -11.37 -5.56
CA SER A 9 21.24 -12.80 -5.28
C SER A 9 20.11 -13.54 -6.09
N PRO A 10 20.29 -14.82 -6.46
CA PRO A 10 19.27 -15.61 -7.18
C PRO A 10 17.97 -15.89 -6.41
N SER A 11 17.85 -15.49 -5.14
CA SER A 11 16.73 -15.88 -4.29
C SER A 11 16.29 -14.76 -3.33
N PHE A 12 15.67 -13.69 -3.86
CA PHE A 12 14.54 -12.96 -3.26
C PHE A 12 14.13 -11.77 -4.15
N ARG A 13 12.90 -11.78 -4.70
CA ARG A 13 12.26 -10.61 -5.34
C ARG A 13 10.88 -10.42 -4.72
N ALA A 14 10.87 -10.01 -3.45
CA ALA A 14 9.70 -9.46 -2.78
C ALA A 14 10.14 -8.18 -2.05
N GLY A 15 10.08 -7.08 -2.79
CA GLY A 15 10.33 -5.73 -2.30
C GLY A 15 11.75 -5.23 -2.33
N SER A 16 11.96 -4.15 -3.09
CA SER A 16 13.17 -3.35 -3.06
C SER A 16 13.02 -2.31 -1.97
N ILE A 17 13.83 -2.42 -0.91
CA ILE A 17 13.97 -1.36 0.09
C ILE A 17 14.89 -0.28 -0.48
N THR A 18 14.43 0.97 -0.45
CA THR A 18 15.19 2.15 -0.80
C THR A 18 15.44 2.97 0.47
N ASP A 19 16.57 2.71 1.13
CA ASP A 19 16.96 3.35 2.42
C ASP A 19 17.04 4.88 2.38
N ASP A 20 17.12 5.44 1.17
CA ASP A 20 17.45 6.83 0.90
C ASP A 20 16.35 7.56 0.11
N PHE A 21 15.10 7.09 0.16
CA PHE A 21 13.99 7.65 -0.61
C PHE A 21 13.66 9.10 -0.21
N LEU A 22 13.38 9.37 1.07
CA LEU A 22 13.17 10.73 1.60
C LEU A 22 14.27 11.12 2.58
N LYS A 23 14.74 12.37 2.50
CA LYS A 23 15.78 12.90 3.42
C LYS A 23 15.50 14.31 3.86
N GLY A 24 15.96 14.64 5.07
CA GLY A 24 15.98 16.01 5.60
C GLY A 24 14.61 16.68 5.50
N SER A 25 14.55 17.84 4.83
CA SER A 25 13.33 18.61 4.66
C SER A 25 12.23 17.88 3.88
N GLU A 26 12.58 16.94 3.00
CA GLU A 26 11.59 16.18 2.25
C GLU A 26 10.84 15.19 3.15
N LEU A 27 11.56 14.48 4.02
CA LEU A 27 10.95 13.63 5.04
C LEU A 27 10.03 14.45 5.96
N SER A 28 10.50 15.62 6.42
CA SER A 28 9.70 16.51 7.25
C SER A 28 8.42 16.98 6.54
N LEU A 29 8.51 17.32 5.25
CA LEU A 29 7.36 17.70 4.44
C LEU A 29 6.31 16.58 4.36
N TRP A 30 6.74 15.33 4.12
CA TRP A 30 5.84 14.18 4.09
C TRP A 30 5.22 13.92 5.47
N GLN A 31 6.01 13.97 6.54
CA GLN A 31 5.52 13.80 7.91
C GLN A 31 4.43 14.84 8.25
N GLU A 32 4.69 16.12 7.98
CA GLU A 32 3.74 17.21 8.22
C GLU A 32 2.47 17.05 7.37
N ALA A 33 2.61 16.76 6.08
CA ALA A 33 1.47 16.59 5.19
C ALA A 33 0.56 15.42 5.62
N VAL A 34 1.16 14.32 6.08
CA VAL A 34 0.44 13.13 6.55
C VAL A 34 -0.22 13.39 7.91
N ASP A 35 0.47 14.04 8.85
CA ASP A 35 -0.10 14.40 10.16
C ASP A 35 -1.32 15.32 9.99
N GLU A 36 -1.21 16.36 9.15
CA GLU A 36 -2.31 17.28 8.85
C GLU A 36 -3.49 16.55 8.21
N ALA A 37 -3.24 15.69 7.21
CA ALA A 37 -4.28 14.99 6.49
C ALA A 37 -4.97 13.91 7.34
N VAL A 38 -4.22 13.18 8.19
CA VAL A 38 -4.78 12.25 9.18
C VAL A 38 -5.66 13.00 10.17
N ALA A 39 -5.20 14.12 10.74
CA ALA A 39 -5.98 14.91 11.67
C ALA A 39 -7.31 15.40 11.07
N GLN A 40 -7.29 15.78 9.79
CA GLN A 40 -8.52 16.13 9.05
C GLN A 40 -9.43 14.92 8.83
N HIS A 41 -8.89 13.76 8.43
CA HIS A 41 -9.67 12.55 8.18
C HIS A 41 -10.36 12.01 9.44
N VAL A 42 -9.63 11.85 10.54
CA VAL A 42 -10.21 11.29 11.77
C VAL A 42 -11.27 12.19 12.40
N SER A 43 -11.31 13.48 12.04
CA SER A 43 -12.34 14.42 12.48
C SER A 43 -13.66 14.29 11.72
N ARG A 44 -13.66 13.60 10.58
CA ARG A 44 -14.83 13.47 9.71
C ARG A 44 -15.68 12.28 10.11
N ASP A 45 -16.95 12.39 9.76
CA ASP A 45 -17.88 11.27 9.87
C ASP A 45 -18.04 10.59 8.50
N ASP A 46 -16.96 10.00 7.93
CA ASP A 46 -17.03 9.15 6.72
C ASP A 46 -16.32 7.77 6.81
N ALA A 47 -16.49 6.93 5.79
CA ALA A 47 -15.95 5.56 5.77
C ALA A 47 -14.46 5.48 5.39
N PHE A 48 -13.76 6.62 5.24
CA PHE A 48 -12.37 6.66 4.79
C PHE A 48 -11.34 6.52 5.92
N HIS A 49 -11.80 6.20 7.13
CA HIS A 49 -10.94 5.86 8.26
C HIS A 49 -11.58 4.79 9.15
N ASN A 50 -10.74 4.01 9.83
CA ASN A 50 -11.22 2.87 10.64
C ASN A 50 -11.61 3.24 12.08
N GLN A 51 -11.60 4.52 12.46
CA GLN A 51 -11.75 4.95 13.87
C GLN A 51 -13.21 5.18 14.31
N LYS A 52 -14.20 4.91 13.45
CA LYS A 52 -15.64 5.07 13.75
C LYS A 52 -16.30 3.91 14.48
N GLY A 53 -17.37 4.17 15.21
CA GLY A 53 -18.20 3.15 15.85
C GLY A 53 -17.62 2.62 17.16
N GLU A 54 -18.01 1.42 17.58
CA GLU A 54 -17.52 0.78 18.80
C GLU A 54 -16.05 0.37 18.69
N ASP A 55 -15.39 0.20 19.84
CA ASP A 55 -14.02 -0.31 19.87
C ASP A 55 -13.98 -1.76 19.37
N ASN A 56 -12.99 -2.07 18.52
CA ASN A 56 -12.83 -3.40 17.95
C ASN A 56 -11.34 -3.71 17.71
N TYR A 57 -11.04 -4.96 17.35
CA TYR A 57 -9.64 -5.38 17.17
C TYR A 57 -8.92 -4.51 16.13
N TYR A 58 -9.55 -4.27 14.98
CA TYR A 58 -8.93 -3.56 13.86
C TYR A 58 -8.58 -2.10 14.18
N LYS A 59 -9.43 -1.40 14.94
CA LYS A 59 -9.14 -0.04 15.43
C LYS A 59 -7.85 0.05 16.21
N ASN A 60 -7.56 -1.00 16.97
CA ASN A 60 -6.37 -1.12 17.80
C ASN A 60 -5.15 -1.65 17.02
N VAL A 61 -5.27 -2.02 15.74
CA VAL A 61 -4.12 -2.41 14.89
C VAL A 61 -3.35 -1.20 14.39
N PHE A 62 -4.05 -0.19 13.85
CA PHE A 62 -3.55 1.13 13.51
C PHE A 62 -4.71 2.10 13.25
N VAL A 63 -4.45 3.40 13.33
CA VAL A 63 -5.30 4.41 12.68
C VAL A 63 -5.03 4.35 11.19
N GLN A 64 -6.05 3.97 10.42
CA GLN A 64 -6.02 3.99 8.97
C GLN A 64 -6.81 5.19 8.45
N CYS A 65 -6.26 5.89 7.49
CA CYS A 65 -6.96 6.88 6.66
C CYS A 65 -6.68 6.52 5.20
N VAL A 66 -7.68 6.51 4.33
CA VAL A 66 -7.57 6.08 2.91
C VAL A 66 -7.99 7.23 2.00
N ASN A 67 -7.35 7.37 0.84
CA ASN A 67 -7.56 8.44 -0.14
C ASN A 67 -7.25 9.85 0.41
N LEU A 68 -6.14 10.02 1.14
CA LEU A 68 -5.74 11.32 1.66
C LEU A 68 -5.47 12.31 0.51
N TRP A 69 -5.05 11.81 -0.66
CA TRP A 69 -4.82 12.62 -1.86
C TRP A 69 -6.07 13.39 -2.33
N LYS A 70 -7.27 12.85 -2.07
CA LYS A 70 -8.54 13.49 -2.47
C LYS A 70 -8.88 14.71 -1.63
N MET A 71 -8.24 14.87 -0.47
CA MET A 71 -8.55 15.96 0.47
C MET A 71 -7.35 16.86 0.78
N SER A 72 -6.13 16.37 0.59
CA SER A 72 -4.91 17.13 0.85
C SER A 72 -4.16 17.38 -0.45
N GLU A 73 -4.16 18.65 -0.87
CA GLU A 73 -3.39 19.10 -2.04
C GLU A 73 -1.89 18.84 -1.84
N LYS A 74 -1.38 18.93 -0.60
CA LYS A 74 0.00 18.57 -0.28
C LYS A 74 0.27 17.09 -0.58
N ILE A 75 -0.58 16.18 -0.10
CA ILE A 75 -0.44 14.74 -0.37
C ILE A 75 -0.56 14.47 -1.87
N LYS A 76 -1.55 15.07 -2.54
CA LYS A 76 -1.75 14.91 -3.98
C LYS A 76 -0.49 15.26 -4.78
N GLN A 77 0.15 16.39 -4.48
CA GLN A 77 1.38 16.83 -5.14
C GLN A 77 2.56 15.89 -4.87
N LEU A 78 2.66 15.32 -3.67
CA LEU A 78 3.72 14.38 -3.31
C LEU A 78 3.61 13.05 -4.07
N ILE A 79 2.39 12.51 -4.21
CA ILE A 79 2.19 11.12 -4.64
C ILE A 79 1.81 10.98 -6.12
N LEU A 80 1.24 12.03 -6.74
CA LEU A 80 0.95 12.04 -8.18
C LEU A 80 2.13 12.57 -9.00
N ASN A 81 3.35 12.33 -8.52
CA ASN A 81 4.58 12.69 -9.20
C ASN A 81 4.89 11.67 -10.32
N PRO A 82 5.05 12.09 -11.59
CA PRO A 82 5.38 11.19 -12.69
C PRO A 82 6.69 10.41 -12.52
N GLU A 83 7.68 10.93 -11.78
CA GLU A 83 8.91 10.19 -11.49
C GLU A 83 8.66 9.02 -10.54
N LEU A 84 7.74 9.20 -9.58
CA LEU A 84 7.31 8.13 -8.69
C LEU A 84 6.51 7.08 -9.46
N GLY A 85 5.59 7.53 -10.34
CA GLY A 85 4.83 6.63 -11.22
C GLY A 85 5.74 5.84 -12.15
N ARG A 86 6.77 6.48 -12.74
CA ARG A 86 7.77 5.79 -13.57
C ARG A 86 8.51 4.72 -12.77
N LEU A 87 8.96 5.05 -11.56
CA LEU A 87 9.62 4.08 -10.69
C LEU A 87 8.69 2.89 -10.39
N ALA A 88 7.44 3.14 -10.02
CA ALA A 88 6.46 2.07 -9.80
C ALA A 88 6.24 1.22 -11.05
N ALA A 89 6.12 1.84 -12.23
CA ALA A 89 5.94 1.13 -13.50
C ALA A 89 7.16 0.25 -13.86
N ASP A 90 8.37 0.77 -13.68
CA ASP A 90 9.63 0.05 -13.90
C ASP A 90 9.74 -1.17 -12.98
N LEU A 91 9.42 -0.98 -11.69
CA LEU A 91 9.54 -2.05 -10.70
C LEU A 91 8.44 -3.13 -10.88
N ALA A 92 7.24 -2.72 -11.27
CA ALA A 92 6.13 -3.64 -11.53
C ALA A 92 6.22 -4.32 -12.92
N GLY A 93 7.01 -3.78 -13.84
CA GLY A 93 7.14 -4.29 -15.21
C GLY A 93 5.89 -4.04 -16.06
N THR A 94 5.27 -2.86 -15.91
CA THR A 94 4.06 -2.43 -16.65
C THR A 94 4.36 -1.27 -17.59
N SER A 95 3.53 -1.08 -18.62
CA SER A 95 3.63 0.08 -19.52
C SER A 95 3.19 1.39 -18.85
N GLY A 96 2.45 1.33 -17.75
CA GLY A 96 2.02 2.51 -17.01
C GLY A 96 1.30 2.12 -15.72
N VAL A 97 1.11 3.10 -14.83
CA VAL A 97 0.46 2.90 -13.53
C VAL A 97 -0.55 3.99 -13.23
N ARG A 98 -1.65 3.55 -12.61
CA ARG A 98 -2.65 4.39 -11.96
C ARG A 98 -2.53 4.26 -10.46
N LEU A 99 -2.86 5.31 -9.72
CA LEU A 99 -3.03 5.22 -8.27
C LEU A 99 -4.43 4.65 -7.98
N TYR A 100 -4.53 3.49 -7.33
CA TYR A 100 -5.82 2.97 -6.86
C TYR A 100 -6.27 3.70 -5.60
N HIS A 101 -5.42 3.72 -4.57
CA HIS A 101 -5.59 4.58 -3.40
C HIS A 101 -4.26 4.81 -2.70
N ASP A 102 -4.21 5.84 -1.86
CA ASP A 102 -3.19 5.99 -0.83
C ASP A 102 -3.80 5.73 0.55
N HIS A 103 -2.95 5.42 1.53
CA HIS A 103 -3.39 5.39 2.91
C HIS A 103 -2.27 5.71 3.91
N ALA A 104 -2.64 6.41 4.98
CA ALA A 104 -1.81 6.59 6.16
C ALA A 104 -2.12 5.48 7.18
N MET A 105 -1.08 4.92 7.79
CA MET A 105 -1.16 3.87 8.80
C MET A 105 -0.34 4.27 10.02
N VAL A 106 -1.03 4.68 11.08
CA VAL A 106 -0.39 5.08 12.34
C VAL A 106 -0.60 3.98 13.38
N LYS A 107 0.45 3.22 13.67
CA LYS A 107 0.42 2.29 14.81
C LYS A 107 0.59 3.07 16.11
N GLN A 108 -0.50 3.22 16.85
CA GLN A 108 -0.49 3.86 18.16
C GLN A 108 0.36 3.07 19.17
N PRO A 109 0.79 3.69 20.28
CA PRO A 109 1.39 2.96 21.39
C PRO A 109 0.52 1.77 21.80
N TRP A 110 1.14 0.62 22.03
CA TRP A 110 0.47 -0.63 22.46
C TRP A 110 -0.50 -1.22 21.42
N ALA A 111 -0.40 -0.82 20.15
CA ALA A 111 -1.24 -1.33 19.08
C ALA A 111 -1.02 -2.81 18.77
N ASN A 112 -2.10 -3.49 18.38
CA ASN A 112 -2.15 -4.87 17.93
C ASN A 112 -1.29 -5.11 16.66
N PRO A 113 -0.83 -6.35 16.44
CA PRO A 113 -0.22 -6.73 15.17
C PRO A 113 -1.23 -6.69 14.03
N THR A 114 -0.70 -6.57 12.81
CA THR A 114 -1.44 -6.83 11.57
C THR A 114 -1.13 -8.27 11.18
N ASN A 115 -2.16 -9.11 11.05
CA ASN A 115 -2.01 -10.52 10.70
C ASN A 115 -1.52 -10.71 9.26
N PHE A 116 -0.98 -11.90 8.95
CA PHE A 116 -0.56 -12.22 7.59
C PHE A 116 -1.75 -12.16 6.62
N HIS A 117 -1.55 -11.48 5.50
CA HIS A 117 -2.52 -11.30 4.43
C HIS A 117 -1.83 -11.10 3.07
N VAL A 118 -2.63 -11.17 2.00
CA VAL A 118 -2.26 -10.82 0.63
C VAL A 118 -3.23 -9.74 0.15
N ASP A 119 -2.73 -8.68 -0.46
CA ASP A 119 -3.53 -7.47 -0.76
C ASP A 119 -4.45 -7.63 -1.97
N ASN A 120 -3.93 -8.10 -3.11
CA ASN A 120 -4.66 -8.06 -4.38
C ASN A 120 -6.00 -8.83 -4.40
N PRO A 121 -6.21 -9.91 -3.61
CA PRO A 121 -7.53 -10.52 -3.46
C PRO A 121 -8.65 -9.56 -2.99
N TYR A 122 -8.30 -8.44 -2.34
CA TYR A 122 -9.24 -7.40 -1.92
C TYR A 122 -9.43 -6.29 -2.97
N ASP A 123 -8.59 -6.23 -4.00
CA ASP A 123 -8.64 -5.20 -5.03
C ASP A 123 -9.77 -5.49 -6.04
N PRO A 124 -10.34 -4.44 -6.67
CA PRO A 124 -11.35 -4.58 -7.71
C PRO A 124 -10.74 -4.97 -9.06
N PHE A 125 -9.48 -5.41 -9.09
CA PHE A 125 -8.76 -5.89 -10.26
C PHE A 125 -7.79 -7.00 -9.86
N TYR A 126 -7.50 -7.92 -10.78
CA TYR A 126 -6.50 -8.96 -10.57
C TYR A 126 -5.24 -8.62 -11.34
N SER A 127 -4.11 -8.51 -10.63
CA SER A 127 -2.83 -8.27 -11.28
C SER A 127 -1.65 -8.71 -10.41
N HIS A 128 -0.75 -9.51 -10.99
CA HIS A 128 0.55 -9.77 -10.39
C HIS A 128 1.49 -8.54 -10.43
N GLN A 129 1.15 -7.52 -11.22
CA GLN A 129 1.87 -6.24 -11.33
C GLN A 129 1.28 -5.17 -10.39
N ALA A 130 0.26 -5.49 -9.59
CA ALA A 130 -0.18 -4.63 -8.50
C ALA A 130 0.98 -4.44 -7.51
N ILE A 131 1.31 -3.18 -7.19
CA ILE A 131 2.43 -2.87 -6.31
C ILE A 131 2.07 -1.74 -5.35
N MET A 132 2.29 -1.97 -4.06
CA MET A 132 2.19 -0.96 -3.02
C MET A 132 3.56 -0.38 -2.75
N PHE A 133 3.72 0.92 -2.79
CA PHE A 133 4.91 1.59 -2.29
C PHE A 133 4.65 2.08 -0.87
N TRP A 134 5.35 1.50 0.10
CA TRP A 134 5.20 1.77 1.52
C TRP A 134 6.39 2.57 2.02
N VAL A 135 6.15 3.72 2.66
CA VAL A 135 7.18 4.66 3.11
C VAL A 135 7.18 4.76 4.63
N ALA A 136 8.36 4.52 5.23
CA ALA A 136 8.61 4.71 6.65
C ALA A 136 8.66 6.20 6.97
N LEU A 137 7.66 6.75 7.65
CA LEU A 137 7.73 8.16 8.10
C LEU A 137 8.45 8.30 9.45
N ASP A 138 8.49 7.21 10.21
CA ASP A 138 9.31 7.05 11.41
C ASP A 138 10.21 5.82 11.23
N ASN A 139 11.25 5.68 12.06
CA ASN A 139 12.00 4.42 12.09
C ASN A 139 11.04 3.25 12.39
N THR A 140 11.11 2.19 11.62
CA THR A 140 10.43 0.93 11.92
C THR A 140 11.40 -0.07 12.50
N THR A 141 11.02 -0.64 13.63
CA THR A 141 11.79 -1.64 14.34
C THR A 141 10.90 -2.82 14.68
N VAL A 142 11.50 -3.94 15.04
CA VAL A 142 10.75 -5.09 15.58
C VAL A 142 9.87 -4.67 16.77
N GLN A 143 10.37 -3.74 17.59
CA GLN A 143 9.67 -3.29 18.81
C GLN A 143 8.45 -2.40 18.53
N ASN A 144 8.47 -1.57 17.48
CA ASN A 144 7.36 -0.65 17.16
C ASN A 144 6.50 -1.11 15.97
N GLY A 145 6.66 -2.37 15.57
CA GLY A 145 5.81 -3.03 14.59
C GLY A 145 6.24 -2.78 13.15
N CYS A 146 7.49 -3.10 12.82
CA CYS A 146 7.95 -3.20 11.43
C CYS A 146 7.14 -4.23 10.62
N LEU A 147 7.31 -4.18 9.30
CA LEU A 147 6.72 -5.16 8.38
C LEU A 147 7.43 -6.51 8.49
N TYR A 148 6.70 -7.57 8.19
CA TYR A 148 7.19 -8.93 8.02
C TYR A 148 6.73 -9.45 6.66
N PHE A 149 7.62 -10.10 5.91
CA PHE A 149 7.31 -10.68 4.61
C PHE A 149 7.60 -12.18 4.62
N LEU A 150 6.77 -12.98 3.94
CA LEU A 150 7.07 -14.39 3.69
C LEU A 150 7.73 -14.56 2.32
N PRO A 151 9.03 -14.91 2.26
CA PRO A 151 9.74 -15.11 1.01
C PRO A 151 9.06 -16.07 0.02
N GLY A 152 8.96 -15.61 -1.23
CA GLY A 152 8.51 -16.45 -2.35
C GLY A 152 6.99 -16.63 -2.49
N THR A 153 6.19 -16.24 -1.49
CA THR A 153 4.73 -16.45 -1.47
C THR A 153 4.00 -15.76 -2.63
N HIS A 154 4.53 -14.67 -3.17
CA HIS A 154 4.01 -14.02 -4.39
C HIS A 154 3.96 -14.92 -5.64
N LYS A 155 4.62 -16.08 -5.61
CA LYS A 155 4.62 -17.08 -6.70
C LYS A 155 3.56 -18.16 -6.53
N THR A 156 2.99 -18.28 -5.34
CA THR A 156 2.08 -19.37 -4.94
C THR A 156 0.76 -18.85 -4.40
N SER A 157 0.61 -17.55 -4.19
CA SER A 157 -0.66 -16.90 -3.89
C SER A 157 -1.59 -16.85 -5.09
N ASP A 158 -2.88 -16.87 -4.83
CA ASP A 158 -3.93 -16.65 -5.83
C ASP A 158 -4.71 -15.35 -5.55
N PHE A 159 -5.68 -15.06 -6.42
CA PHE A 159 -6.49 -13.84 -6.40
C PHE A 159 -7.78 -13.97 -5.57
N GLU A 160 -8.04 -15.12 -4.97
CA GLU A 160 -9.27 -15.41 -4.22
C GLU A 160 -9.05 -15.40 -2.71
N VAL A 161 -7.84 -15.74 -2.25
CA VAL A 161 -7.51 -15.86 -0.83
C VAL A 161 -6.55 -14.77 -0.37
N GLY A 162 -7.10 -13.75 0.31
CA GLY A 162 -6.33 -12.66 0.92
C GLY A 162 -6.11 -12.78 2.43
N GLY A 163 -6.79 -13.71 3.10
CA GLY A 163 -6.89 -13.79 4.57
C GLY A 163 -8.05 -12.96 5.13
N VAL A 164 -8.07 -12.76 6.44
CA VAL A 164 -9.07 -11.90 7.09
C VAL A 164 -8.37 -10.82 7.91
N LEU A 165 -8.34 -9.60 7.39
CA LEU A 165 -7.66 -8.47 8.01
C LEU A 165 -8.29 -8.04 9.34
N GLY A 166 -7.43 -7.64 10.29
CA GLY A 166 -7.87 -6.93 11.50
C GLY A 166 -8.60 -7.82 12.50
N GLN A 167 -8.25 -9.11 12.55
CA GLN A 167 -8.76 -10.07 13.51
C GLN A 167 -7.64 -10.69 14.36
N VAL A 168 -8.03 -11.38 15.43
CA VAL A 168 -7.11 -12.16 16.25
C VAL A 168 -6.57 -13.34 15.44
N GLY A 169 -5.28 -13.63 15.59
CA GLY A 169 -4.61 -14.75 14.94
C GLY A 169 -3.67 -14.28 13.82
N ILE A 170 -2.37 -14.16 14.15
CA ILE A 170 -1.38 -13.64 13.20
C ILE A 170 -1.20 -14.55 11.97
N GLY A 171 -1.40 -15.86 12.13
CA GLY A 171 -1.17 -16.88 11.11
C GLY A 171 -2.44 -17.50 10.53
N GLU A 172 -3.61 -16.89 10.67
CA GLU A 172 -4.88 -17.44 10.16
C GLU A 172 -4.84 -17.75 8.65
N LEU A 173 -4.08 -16.97 7.89
CA LEU A 173 -3.86 -17.20 6.45
C LEU A 173 -3.29 -18.60 6.16
N PHE A 174 -2.56 -19.20 7.10
CA PHE A 174 -1.93 -20.52 6.89
C PHE A 174 -2.92 -21.68 6.95
N HIS A 175 -4.17 -21.46 7.35
CA HIS A 175 -5.22 -22.45 7.14
C HIS A 175 -5.55 -22.63 5.65
N GLU A 176 -5.42 -21.56 4.87
CA GLU A 176 -5.64 -21.57 3.42
C GLU A 176 -4.35 -21.91 2.65
N TYR A 177 -3.19 -21.55 3.21
CA TYR A 177 -1.86 -21.88 2.68
C TYR A 177 -0.98 -22.62 3.71
N PRO A 178 -1.24 -23.91 3.99
CA PRO A 178 -0.55 -24.66 5.04
C PRO A 178 0.97 -24.73 4.86
N GLU A 179 1.45 -24.76 3.61
CA GLU A 179 2.87 -24.82 3.31
C GLU A 179 3.64 -23.53 3.63
N TRP A 180 2.92 -22.41 3.81
CA TRP A 180 3.56 -21.13 4.18
C TRP A 180 3.89 -21.04 5.67
N ALA A 181 3.30 -21.91 6.51
CA ALA A 181 3.60 -21.96 7.94
C ALA A 181 5.07 -22.35 8.23
N GLU A 182 5.73 -23.01 7.28
CA GLU A 182 7.13 -23.44 7.37
C GLU A 182 8.12 -22.41 6.78
N ILE A 183 7.62 -21.26 6.31
CA ILE A 183 8.45 -20.18 5.75
C ILE A 183 8.84 -19.20 6.86
N GLU A 184 10.14 -19.05 7.12
CA GLU A 184 10.63 -18.07 8.09
C GLU A 184 10.39 -16.64 7.57
N PRO A 185 9.69 -15.77 8.32
CA PRO A 185 9.41 -14.42 7.88
C PRO A 185 10.65 -13.52 7.97
N TYR A 186 10.80 -12.63 6.99
CA TYR A 186 11.80 -11.58 7.01
C TYR A 186 11.24 -10.32 7.71
N ALA A 187 11.86 -9.90 8.80
CA ALA A 187 11.56 -8.64 9.48
C ALA A 187 12.23 -7.45 8.76
N ALA A 188 11.42 -6.52 8.25
CA ALA A 188 11.89 -5.36 7.50
C ALA A 188 11.96 -4.11 8.40
N GLU A 189 13.02 -4.01 9.20
CA GLU A 189 13.36 -2.78 9.94
C GLU A 189 13.91 -1.72 8.97
N MET A 190 13.41 -0.49 9.08
CA MET A 190 13.73 0.60 8.16
C MET A 190 13.95 1.91 8.91
N LYS A 191 14.82 2.77 8.38
CA LYS A 191 14.96 4.13 8.88
C LYS A 191 13.82 5.01 8.38
N ALA A 192 13.49 6.07 9.13
CA ALA A 192 12.59 7.09 8.64
C ALA A 192 13.10 7.66 7.31
N GLY A 193 12.19 7.77 6.35
CA GLY A 193 12.44 8.17 4.97
C GLY A 193 12.74 7.01 4.01
N ALA A 194 12.97 5.79 4.50
CA ALA A 194 13.10 4.63 3.63
C ALA A 194 11.75 4.22 3.02
N GLY A 195 11.78 3.66 1.81
CA GLY A 195 10.61 3.08 1.15
C GLY A 195 10.80 1.60 0.86
N VAL A 196 9.71 0.85 0.73
CA VAL A 196 9.70 -0.53 0.24
C VAL A 196 8.54 -0.72 -0.73
N PHE A 197 8.84 -1.32 -1.87
CA PHE A 197 7.78 -1.75 -2.79
C PHE A 197 7.31 -3.14 -2.39
N ILE A 198 6.00 -3.38 -2.39
CA ILE A 198 5.37 -4.59 -1.90
C ILE A 198 4.49 -5.09 -3.03
N SER A 199 4.76 -6.29 -3.53
CA SER A 199 3.86 -6.91 -4.52
C SER A 199 2.51 -7.17 -3.87
N GLY A 200 1.41 -6.85 -4.55
CA GLY A 200 0.07 -7.17 -4.06
C GLY A 200 -0.18 -8.67 -3.83
N MET A 201 0.75 -9.53 -4.29
CA MET A 201 0.69 -10.98 -4.17
C MET A 201 1.55 -11.55 -3.03
N VAL A 202 2.39 -10.76 -2.37
CA VAL A 202 3.25 -11.29 -1.29
C VAL A 202 2.50 -11.34 0.04
N ALA A 203 2.59 -12.48 0.73
CA ALA A 203 2.09 -12.59 2.08
C ALA A 203 2.95 -11.75 3.02
N HIS A 204 2.32 -10.83 3.73
CA HIS A 204 3.00 -9.91 4.64
C HIS A 204 2.14 -9.55 5.85
N ALA A 205 2.80 -9.05 6.88
CA ALA A 205 2.23 -8.73 8.19
C ALA A 205 2.96 -7.53 8.81
N ALA A 206 2.52 -7.09 9.98
CA ALA A 206 3.25 -6.11 10.77
C ALA A 206 3.19 -6.45 12.26
N GLY A 207 4.31 -6.29 12.98
CA GLY A 207 4.36 -6.53 14.42
C GLY A 207 3.46 -5.58 15.23
N PRO A 208 3.22 -5.86 16.53
CA PRO A 208 2.58 -4.90 17.43
C PRO A 208 3.49 -3.70 17.66
N ASN A 209 2.92 -2.60 18.18
CA ASN A 209 3.74 -1.49 18.67
C ASN A 209 3.88 -1.60 20.20
N MET A 210 5.05 -2.04 20.66
CA MET A 210 5.37 -2.21 22.09
C MET A 210 6.08 -0.99 22.68
N THR A 211 5.97 0.17 22.05
CA THR A 211 6.61 1.41 22.49
C THR A 211 5.59 2.45 22.95
N THR A 212 6.09 3.51 23.60
CA THR A 212 5.29 4.65 24.07
C THR A 212 5.06 5.72 23.00
N HIS A 213 5.50 5.49 21.76
CA HIS A 213 5.41 6.46 20.68
C HIS A 213 4.65 5.87 19.48
N PRO A 214 3.89 6.69 18.73
CA PRO A 214 3.27 6.23 17.50
C PRO A 214 4.35 5.93 16.44
N ARG A 215 4.03 5.03 15.51
CA ARG A 215 4.81 4.76 14.30
C ARG A 215 3.97 5.05 13.07
N ARG A 216 4.36 6.07 12.30
CA ARG A 216 3.67 6.49 11.08
C ARG A 216 4.26 5.84 9.85
N ALA A 217 3.37 5.52 8.93
CA ALA A 217 3.72 5.06 7.60
C ALA A 217 2.68 5.57 6.60
N PHE A 218 3.10 5.67 5.35
CA PHE A 218 2.24 6.07 4.26
C PHE A 218 2.47 5.15 3.07
N ALA A 219 1.38 4.67 2.47
CA ALA A 219 1.45 3.73 1.37
C ALA A 219 0.60 4.19 0.18
N MET A 220 1.09 3.88 -1.01
CA MET A 220 0.45 4.16 -2.29
C MET A 220 0.29 2.85 -3.05
N LEU A 221 -0.94 2.44 -3.32
CA LEU A 221 -1.22 1.25 -4.11
C LEU A 221 -1.36 1.63 -5.58
N PHE A 222 -0.42 1.15 -6.39
CA PHE A 222 -0.42 1.32 -7.84
C PHE A 222 -0.97 0.08 -8.53
N MET A 223 -1.76 0.32 -9.57
CA MET A 223 -2.33 -0.69 -10.46
C MET A 223 -1.84 -0.45 -11.89
N PRO A 224 -1.72 -1.47 -12.74
CA PRO A 224 -1.46 -1.28 -14.16
C PRO A 224 -2.48 -0.33 -14.80
N GLU A 225 -2.04 0.50 -15.73
CA GLU A 225 -2.90 1.46 -16.44
C GLU A 225 -4.06 0.80 -17.23
N ASP A 226 -3.90 -0.48 -17.56
CA ASP A 226 -4.83 -1.33 -18.32
C ASP A 226 -5.48 -2.42 -17.46
N ALA A 227 -5.39 -2.32 -16.13
CA ALA A 227 -6.08 -3.24 -15.23
C ALA A 227 -7.60 -3.18 -15.45
N THR A 228 -8.22 -4.37 -15.48
CA THR A 228 -9.65 -4.52 -15.72
C THR A 228 -10.40 -4.87 -14.44
N PHE A 229 -11.63 -4.37 -14.34
CA PHE A 229 -12.53 -4.64 -13.23
C PHE A 229 -12.85 -6.14 -13.13
N ASN A 230 -12.70 -6.72 -11.94
CA ASN A 230 -12.93 -8.16 -11.71
C ASN A 230 -14.38 -8.47 -11.25
N GLY A 231 -15.24 -7.47 -11.09
CA GLY A 231 -16.61 -7.65 -10.59
C GLY A 231 -16.75 -7.68 -9.07
N LYS A 232 -15.64 -7.64 -8.30
CA LYS A 232 -15.66 -7.53 -6.83
C LYS A 232 -15.94 -6.09 -6.40
N LYS A 233 -16.41 -5.90 -5.18
CA LYS A 233 -16.70 -4.58 -4.61
C LYS A 233 -15.44 -3.69 -4.70
N SER A 234 -15.61 -2.46 -5.15
CA SER A 234 -14.54 -1.45 -5.24
C SER A 234 -14.68 -0.38 -4.15
N ALA A 235 -13.58 0.30 -3.84
CA ALA A 235 -13.58 1.53 -3.03
C ALA A 235 -13.92 2.79 -3.86
N LEU A 236 -14.26 2.62 -5.15
CA LEU A 236 -14.75 3.68 -6.02
C LEU A 236 -16.11 4.23 -5.54
N PRO A 237 -16.43 5.50 -5.85
CA PRO A 237 -17.77 6.04 -5.61
C PRO A 237 -18.86 5.17 -6.24
N GLU A 238 -20.01 5.08 -5.58
CA GLU A 238 -21.11 4.20 -5.98
C GLU A 238 -21.59 4.50 -7.42
N GLU A 239 -21.60 5.77 -7.81
CA GLU A 239 -21.97 6.24 -9.14
C GLU A 239 -21.00 5.84 -10.25
N VAL A 240 -19.75 5.53 -9.90
CA VAL A 240 -18.72 5.00 -10.80
C VAL A 240 -18.85 3.48 -10.81
N PHE A 241 -18.89 2.87 -9.63
CA PHE A 241 -19.01 1.43 -9.44
C PHE A 241 -20.25 0.84 -10.14
N ALA A 242 -21.40 1.51 -10.05
CA ALA A 242 -22.65 1.06 -10.66
C ALA A 242 -22.64 1.04 -12.20
N LYS A 243 -21.60 1.61 -12.84
CA LYS A 243 -21.44 1.62 -14.30
C LYS A 243 -20.42 0.61 -14.80
N LEU A 244 -19.66 -0.03 -13.91
CA LEU A 244 -18.60 -0.96 -14.29
C LEU A 244 -19.16 -2.37 -14.49
N GLU A 245 -18.78 -2.98 -15.61
CA GLU A 245 -18.97 -4.40 -15.88
C GLU A 245 -17.62 -5.15 -15.75
N ALA A 246 -17.67 -6.42 -15.34
CA ALA A 246 -16.46 -7.22 -15.22
C ALA A 246 -15.76 -7.32 -16.60
N GLY A 247 -14.47 -6.95 -16.64
CA GLY A 247 -13.69 -6.82 -17.86
C GLY A 247 -13.49 -5.38 -18.34
N ASP A 248 -14.23 -4.41 -17.81
CA ASP A 248 -14.02 -2.99 -18.13
C ASP A 248 -12.65 -2.53 -17.67
N VAL A 249 -11.96 -1.75 -18.50
CA VAL A 249 -10.70 -1.12 -18.12
C VAL A 249 -10.98 -0.05 -17.06
N LEU A 250 -10.26 -0.10 -15.94
CA LEU A 250 -10.37 0.85 -14.84
C LEU A 250 -9.60 2.15 -15.15
N ALA A 251 -10.06 2.88 -16.17
CA ALA A 251 -9.48 4.13 -16.65
C ALA A 251 -10.33 5.34 -16.27
N ASP A 252 -10.23 5.77 -15.01
CA ASP A 252 -10.94 6.92 -14.45
C ASP A 252 -9.92 7.91 -13.86
N ASP A 253 -9.59 8.98 -14.59
CA ASP A 253 -8.55 9.92 -14.10
C ASP A 253 -8.99 10.75 -12.88
N GLU A 254 -10.30 10.83 -12.60
CA GLU A 254 -10.84 11.55 -11.45
C GLU A 254 -10.69 10.74 -10.16
N HIS A 255 -10.80 9.41 -10.24
CA HIS A 255 -10.76 8.55 -9.05
C HIS A 255 -9.57 7.60 -9.00
N LEU A 256 -8.98 7.28 -10.15
CA LEU A 256 -7.85 6.39 -10.38
C LEU A 256 -6.80 7.07 -11.29
N PRO A 257 -6.23 8.21 -10.86
CA PRO A 257 -5.42 9.07 -11.72
C PRO A 257 -4.26 8.30 -12.34
N LEU A 258 -4.06 8.48 -13.65
CA LEU A 258 -2.87 8.02 -14.33
C LEU A 258 -1.66 8.79 -13.78
N VAL A 259 -0.72 8.08 -13.17
CA VAL A 259 0.48 8.69 -12.57
C VAL A 259 1.61 8.70 -13.60
N PHE A 260 1.70 7.66 -14.42
CA PHE A 260 2.72 7.56 -15.46
C PHE A 260 2.33 6.54 -16.55
N SER A 261 2.76 6.78 -17.80
CA SER A 261 2.65 5.85 -18.92
C SER A 261 3.83 5.98 -19.89
N TYR A 262 4.32 4.85 -20.38
CA TYR A 262 5.27 4.70 -21.48
C TYR A 262 4.59 4.68 -22.86
N ARG A 263 3.27 4.52 -22.91
CA ARG A 263 2.53 4.59 -24.17
C ARG A 263 2.55 6.05 -24.63
N GLU A 264 3.18 6.32 -25.77
CA GLU A 264 3.01 7.60 -26.46
C GLU A 264 1.56 7.69 -26.95
N ASP A 265 0.70 8.27 -26.10
CA ASP A 265 -0.45 9.11 -26.44
C ASP A 265 -1.34 9.29 -25.19
N SER A 266 -1.19 10.42 -24.47
CA SER A 266 -2.29 10.97 -23.67
C SER A 266 -2.10 12.49 -23.48
N PRO A 267 -3.12 13.33 -23.79
CA PRO A 267 -2.94 14.74 -24.09
C PRO A 267 -2.78 15.59 -22.83
N LEU A 268 -1.56 16.03 -22.54
CA LEU A 268 -1.29 17.21 -21.68
C LEU A 268 -0.65 18.36 -22.47
N SER A 269 -1.06 18.52 -23.72
CA SER A 269 -0.88 19.76 -24.48
C SER A 269 -2.19 20.12 -25.18
N GLY A 270 -3.19 20.48 -24.38
CA GLY A 270 -4.37 21.22 -24.83
C GLY A 270 -4.22 22.67 -24.39
N THR A 271 -4.10 23.55 -25.38
CA THR A 271 -4.01 25.02 -25.37
C THR A 271 -4.72 25.76 -24.23
#